data_AF-A0A1C0TTP1-F1
#
_entry.id   AF-A0A1C0TTP1-F1
#
_cell.length_a   1.000
_cell.length_b   1.000
_cell.length_c   1.000
_cell.angle_alpha   90.00
_cell.angle_beta   90.00
_cell.angle_gamma   90.00
#
_symmetry.space_group_name_H-M   'P 1'
#
loop_
_entity.id
_entity.type
_entity.pdbx_description
1 polymer ?
#
loop_
_entity_poly.entity_id
_entity_poly.type
_entity_poly.pdbx_seq_one_letter_code
_entity_poly.pdbx_strand_id
1 'polypeptide(L)' 'MTWFKNKAKCQLCKVLEVSVVHDKRLCNTLVCHQAHLLITYQYGDEVCSNKVLYDESFFEKSRDAEQLHILADDKMIWHL' A
#
# COMPACT_ATOMS: atom_id res chain seq x y z
N MET A 1 -15.33 -13.02 -20.35
CA MET A 1 -14.13 -12.70 -19.57
C MET A 1 -14.57 -12.17 -18.22
N THR A 2 -14.72 -13.05 -17.25
CA THR A 2 -15.19 -12.71 -15.89
C THR A 2 -14.06 -12.05 -15.10
N TRP A 3 -14.20 -10.76 -14.83
CA TRP A 3 -13.28 -9.93 -14.01
C TRP A 3 -13.27 -10.31 -12.52
N PHE A 4 -14.03 -11.33 -12.12
CA PHE A 4 -14.00 -11.93 -10.79
C PHE A 4 -12.86 -12.95 -10.66
N LYS A 5 -11.62 -12.59 -10.99
CA LYS A 5 -10.47 -13.40 -10.61
C LYS A 5 -10.16 -13.16 -9.13
N ASN A 6 -10.55 -14.13 -8.31
CA ASN A 6 -9.98 -14.43 -6.99
C ASN A 6 -9.96 -13.32 -5.92
N LYS A 7 -11.13 -12.95 -5.39
CA LYS A 7 -11.19 -12.48 -3.98
C LYS A 7 -10.75 -13.55 -2.96
N ALA A 8 -10.60 -14.81 -3.40
CA ALA A 8 -10.27 -15.96 -2.56
C ALA A 8 -8.79 -16.05 -2.12
N LYS A 9 -7.91 -15.15 -2.59
CA LYS A 9 -6.47 -15.19 -2.29
C LYS A 9 -5.94 -13.94 -1.57
N CYS A 10 -6.81 -13.00 -1.23
CA CYS A 10 -6.39 -11.86 -0.42
C CYS A 10 -5.95 -12.35 0.96
N GLN A 11 -4.72 -12.02 1.33
CA GLN A 11 -4.15 -12.29 2.64
C GLN A 11 -4.10 -10.99 3.43
N LEU A 12 -4.50 -11.08 4.70
CA LEU A 12 -4.26 -10.01 5.66
C LEU A 12 -2.78 -9.99 5.99
N CYS A 13 -2.12 -8.88 5.69
CA CYS A 13 -0.69 -8.71 5.80
C CYS A 13 -0.37 -7.67 6.86
N LYS A 14 0.57 -7.99 7.75
CA LYS A 14 1.03 -7.04 8.76
C LYS A 14 1.92 -5.98 8.11
N VAL A 15 1.61 -4.72 8.37
CA VAL A 15 2.45 -3.59 7.95
C VAL A 15 3.65 -3.50 8.88
N LEU A 16 4.83 -3.38 8.28
CA LEU A 16 6.11 -3.25 8.98
C LEU A 16 6.59 -1.80 9.00
N GLU A 17 6.41 -1.08 7.88
CA GLU A 17 6.85 0.29 7.74
C GLU A 17 5.98 1.03 6.71
N VAL A 18 5.75 2.32 6.95
CA VAL A 18 5.08 3.22 6.02
C VAL A 18 5.94 4.46 5.86
N SER A 19 6.31 4.79 4.62
CA SER A 19 7.12 5.97 4.32
C SER A 19 6.47 6.82 3.24
N VAL A 20 6.47 8.14 3.41
CA VAL A 20 6.04 9.07 2.36
C VAL A 20 7.16 9.19 1.31
N VAL A 21 6.85 8.85 0.07
CA VAL A 21 7.79 8.94 -1.06
C VAL A 21 7.31 9.98 -2.05
N HIS A 22 8.25 10.86 -2.41
CA HIS A 22 8.05 11.89 -3.42
C HIS A 22 8.72 11.43 -4.71
N ASP A 23 7.96 10.80 -5.59
CA ASP A 23 8.48 10.37 -6.89
C ASP A 23 8.50 11.55 -7.86
N LYS A 24 9.64 12.22 -7.97
CA LYS A 24 9.85 13.35 -8.90
C LYS A 24 9.66 12.97 -10.37
N ARG A 25 9.67 11.67 -10.71
CA ARG A 25 9.46 11.18 -12.09
C ARG A 25 7.98 11.09 -12.47
N LEU A 26 7.09 11.12 -11.48
CA LEU A 26 5.64 11.18 -11.67
C LEU A 26 5.11 12.63 -11.64
N CYS A 27 6.00 13.63 -11.67
CA CYS A 27 5.65 15.03 -11.86
C CYS A 27 5.15 15.27 -13.29
N ASN A 28 3.95 14.80 -13.57
CA ASN A 28 3.18 15.26 -14.70
C ASN A 28 2.62 16.65 -14.32
N THR A 29 2.95 17.69 -15.08
CA THR A 29 2.57 19.08 -14.80
C THR A 29 1.05 19.30 -14.75
N LEU A 30 0.26 18.33 -15.22
CA LEU A 30 -1.20 18.34 -15.27
C LEU A 30 -1.87 17.45 -14.20
N VAL A 31 -1.10 16.62 -13.49
CA VAL A 31 -1.61 15.77 -12.42
C VAL A 31 -0.95 16.25 -11.14
N CYS A 32 -1.76 16.82 -10.26
CA CYS A 32 -1.35 17.38 -8.98
C CYS A 32 -0.37 16.46 -8.26
N HIS A 33 0.61 17.05 -7.57
CA HIS A 33 1.69 16.43 -6.79
C HIS A 33 1.19 15.43 -5.74
N GLN A 34 0.67 14.29 -6.17
CA GLN A 34 0.19 13.26 -5.25
C GLN A 34 1.41 12.57 -4.68
N ALA A 35 1.69 12.88 -3.41
CA ALA A 35 2.59 12.09 -2.60
C ALA A 35 2.14 10.62 -2.68
N HIS A 36 3.10 9.71 -2.53
CA HIS A 36 2.82 8.28 -2.47
C HIS A 36 3.24 7.75 -1.11
N LEU A 37 2.59 6.70 -0.65
CA LEU A 37 3.07 5.91 0.48
C LEU A 37 3.78 4.69 -0.08
N LEU A 38 5.01 4.46 0.38
CA LEU A 38 5.68 3.18 0.27
C LEU A 38 5.33 2.38 1.53
N ILE A 39 4.58 1.31 1.35
CA ILE A 39 4.14 0.44 2.43
C ILE A 39 4.94 -0.85 2.33
N THR A 40 5.70 -1.15 3.37
CA THR A 40 6.42 -2.41 3.55
C THR A 40 5.60 -3.32 4.45
N TYR A 41 5.35 -4.56 4.01
CA TYR A 41 4.48 -5.50 4.71
C TYR A 41 4.97 -6.94 4.54
N GLN A 42 4.52 -7.81 5.44
CA GLN A 42 4.82 -9.24 5.38
C GLN A 42 3.70 -10.00 4.65
N TYR A 43 4.03 -10.63 3.53
CA TYR A 43 3.15 -11.51 2.75
C TYR A 43 3.65 -12.95 2.88
N GLY A 44 3.03 -13.74 3.75
CA GLY A 44 3.55 -15.07 4.13
C GLY A 44 4.93 -14.95 4.79
N ASP A 45 5.93 -15.61 4.21
CA ASP A 45 7.33 -15.56 4.68
C ASP A 45 8.18 -14.49 3.98
N GLU A 46 7.58 -13.72 3.07
CA GLU A 46 8.28 -12.71 2.29
C GLU A 46 7.96 -11.28 2.76
N VAL A 47 8.98 -10.42 2.72
CA VAL A 47 8.81 -8.97 2.90
C VAL A 47 8.60 -8.33 1.54
N CYS A 48 7.46 -7.69 1.36
CA CYS A 48 7.07 -6.99 0.15
C CYS A 48 6.96 -5.49 0.40
N SER A 49 7.11 -4.70 -0.67
CA SER A 49 6.84 -3.27 -0.61
C SER A 49 6.05 -2.83 -1.83
N ASN A 50 5.06 -1.98 -1.62
CA ASN A 50 4.25 -1.39 -2.69
C ASN A 50 4.08 0.10 -2.51
N LYS A 51 4.07 0.80 -3.65
CA LYS A 51 3.72 2.21 -3.71
C LYS A 51 2.22 2.34 -3.92
N VAL A 52 1.55 3.09 -3.05
CA VAL A 52 0.14 3.46 -3.16
C VAL A 52 0.00 4.98 -3.15
N LEU A 53 -1.15 5.49 -3.59
CA LEU A 53 -1.47 6.91 -3.46
C LEU A 53 -1.48 7.30 -1.97
N TYR A 54 -1.09 8.53 -1.68
CA TYR A 54 -1.11 9.02 -0.31
C TYR A 54 -2.53 9.03 0.25
N ASP A 55 -2.69 8.30 1.35
CA ASP A 55 -3.89 8.25 2.18
C ASP A 55 -3.53 8.81 3.56
N GLU A 56 -4.07 9.99 3.87
CA GLU A 56 -3.80 10.70 5.11
C GLU A 56 -4.26 9.89 6.34
N SER A 57 -5.45 9.30 6.28
CA SER A 57 -6.02 8.53 7.39
C SER A 57 -5.19 7.27 7.68
N PHE A 58 -4.71 6.58 6.65
CA PHE A 58 -3.82 5.43 6.83
C PHE A 58 -2.45 5.85 7.38
N PHE A 59 -1.91 6.97 6.86
CA PHE A 59 -0.62 7.47 7.31
C PHE A 59 -0.64 7.94 8.77
N GLU A 60 -1.68 8.65 9.20
CA GLU A 60 -1.84 9.05 10.60
C GLU A 60 -1.91 7.84 11.53
N LYS A 61 -2.75 6.84 11.21
CA LYS A 61 -2.83 5.59 11.98
C LYS A 61 -1.48 4.87 12.06
N SER A 62 -0.65 4.95 11.02
CA SER A 62 0.68 4.33 11.01
C SER A 62 1.64 5.01 11.98
N ARG A 63 1.43 6.30 12.26
CA ARG A 63 2.24 7.10 13.19
C ARG A 63 1.84 6.92 14.64
N ASP A 64 0.58 6.61 14.89
CA ASP A 64 0.04 6.38 16.24
C ASP A 64 0.46 5.02 16.84
N ALA A 65 1.44 4.35 16.23
CA ALA A 65 2.02 3.07 16.63
C ALA A 65 1.02 1.90 16.71
N GLU A 66 -0.16 2.04 16.10
CA GLU A 66 -1.10 0.95 15.94
C GLU A 66 -0.55 -0.08 14.92
N GLN A 67 -0.73 -1.37 15.23
CA GLN A 67 -0.39 -2.43 14.27
C GLN A 67 -1.39 -2.42 13.11
N LEU A 68 -0.98 -1.79 12.00
CA LEU A 68 -1.76 -1.77 10.78
C LEU A 68 -1.69 -3.09 10.02
N HIS A 69 -2.78 -3.39 9.34
CA HIS A 69 -2.90 -4.53 8.46
C HIS A 69 -3.47 -4.06 7.13
N ILE A 70 -2.96 -4.63 6.04
CA ILE A 70 -3.46 -4.38 4.69
C ILE A 70 -3.97 -5.69 4.09
N LEU A 71 -4.81 -5.58 3.06
CA LEU A 71 -5.18 -6.72 2.24
C LEU A 71 -4.36 -6.71 0.96
N ALA A 72 -3.64 -7.80 0.72
CA ALA A 72 -2.86 -7.98 -0.49
C ALA A 72 -3.18 -9.32 -1.17
N ASP A 73 -3.11 -9.36 -2.50
CA ASP A 73 -3.16 -10.59 -3.31
C ASP A 73 -2.02 -10.53 -4.32
N ASP A 74 -1.34 -11.66 -4.54
CA ASP A 74 -0.17 -11.77 -5.42
C ASP A 74 0.86 -10.64 -5.22
N LYS A 75 1.17 -10.33 -3.96
CA LYS A 75 2.10 -9.25 -3.55
C LYS A 75 1.68 -7.86 -4.04
N MET A 76 0.41 -7.63 -4.35
CA MET A 76 -0.18 -6.34 -4.67
C MET A 76 -1.17 -5.91 -3.60
N ILE A 77 -1.10 -4.65 -3.15
CA ILE A 77 -2.03 -4.10 -2.16
C ILE A 77 -3.37 -3.81 -2.83
N TRP A 78 -4.45 -4.31 -2.24
CA TRP A 78 -5.83 -4.06 -2.68
C TRP A 78 -6.60 -3.12 -1.77
N HIS A 79 -6.30 -3.14 -0.46
CA HIS A 79 -6.98 -2.32 0.52
C HIS A 79 -6.03 -1.92 1.66
N LEU A 80 -6.15 -0.66 2.08
CA LEU A 80 -5.42 -0.04 3.19
C LEU A 80 -6.24 -0.06 4.49
#